data_AF-A0A382I1G4-F1
#
_entry.id   AF-A0A382I1G4-F1
#
_cell.length_a   1.000
_cell.length_b   1.000
_cell.length_c   1.000
_cell.angle_alpha   90.00
_cell.angle_beta   90.00
_cell.angle_gamma   90.00
#
_symmetry.space_group_name_H-M   'P 1'
#
loop_
_entity.id
_entity.type
_entity.pdbx_description
1 polymer ?
#
loop_
_entity_poly.entity_id
_entity_poly.type
_entity_poly.pdbx_seq_one_letter_code
_entity_poly.pdbx_strand_id
1 'polypeptide(L)'
;SDTASDKEAEALAAKENKADIIAGIDLAAHPPDVSSILLDLSQRETNNFSADVANVLVQTWKAHGLKLLRKPHRQAGFAVLKAPDVPSILVELGFLSNASEVKKLSRRSGRAAILDALANAVDRYFKAVVAGG
;
A
#
# COMPACT_ATOMS: atom_id res chain seq x y z
N SER A 1 3.74 -2.99 -31.29
CA SER A 1 2.28 -2.75 -31.32
C SER A 1 1.74 -2.53 -29.91
N ASP A 2 2.61 -2.18 -28.96
CA ASP A 2 2.36 -2.39 -27.52
C ASP A 2 2.06 -1.07 -26.78
N THR A 3 2.44 0.07 -27.35
CA THR A 3 2.24 1.39 -26.73
C THR A 3 0.78 1.87 -26.73
N ALA A 4 -0.03 1.44 -27.69
CA ALA A 4 -1.46 1.77 -27.73
C ALA A 4 -2.23 0.96 -26.67
N SER A 5 -1.92 -0.34 -26.53
CA SER A 5 -2.51 -1.21 -25.52
C SER A 5 -2.12 -0.78 -24.10
N ASP A 6 -0.87 -0.36 -23.88
CA ASP A 6 -0.43 0.14 -22.57
C ASP A 6 -1.15 1.44 -22.18
N LYS A 7 -1.36 2.34 -23.15
CA LYS A 7 -2.03 3.63 -22.89
C LYS A 7 -3.53 3.48 -22.67
N GLU A 8 -4.18 2.56 -23.39
CA GLU A 8 -5.58 2.20 -23.18
C GLU A 8 -5.76 1.43 -21.87
N ALA A 9 -4.85 0.51 -21.52
CA ALA A 9 -4.86 -0.20 -20.25
C ALA A 9 -4.58 0.74 -19.07
N GLU A 10 -3.67 1.71 -19.23
CA GLU A 10 -3.41 2.75 -18.24
C GLU A 10 -4.62 3.69 -18.09
N ALA A 11 -5.26 4.08 -19.19
CA ALA A 11 -6.47 4.90 -19.16
C ALA A 11 -7.66 4.14 -18.56
N LEU A 12 -7.81 2.85 -18.87
CA LEU A 12 -8.83 1.98 -18.29
C LEU A 12 -8.57 1.74 -16.81
N ALA A 13 -7.34 1.44 -16.41
CA ALA A 13 -6.97 1.32 -14.99
C ALA A 13 -7.16 2.64 -14.25
N ALA A 14 -6.83 3.78 -14.87
CA ALA A 14 -7.10 5.10 -14.30
C ALA A 14 -8.61 5.40 -14.21
N LYS A 15 -9.43 4.84 -15.11
CA LYS A 15 -10.90 4.95 -15.07
C LYS A 15 -11.52 4.02 -14.04
N GLU A 16 -11.07 2.77 -13.94
CA GLU A 16 -11.50 1.82 -12.91
C GLU A 16 -11.05 2.25 -11.50
N ASN A 17 -9.87 2.90 -11.40
CA ASN A 17 -9.41 3.53 -10.16
C ASN A 17 -10.25 4.78 -9.82
N LYS A 18 -10.90 5.43 -10.80
CA LYS A 18 -11.89 6.49 -10.55
C LYS A 18 -13.23 5.81 -10.25
N ALA A 19 -13.34 5.20 -9.07
CA ALA A 19 -14.64 4.82 -8.56
C ALA A 19 -15.52 6.08 -8.49
N ASP A 20 -16.75 6.02 -9.01
CA ASP A 20 -17.67 7.17 -9.02
C ASP A 20 -18.04 7.65 -7.60
N ILE A 21 -17.73 6.82 -6.58
CA ILE A 21 -17.85 7.15 -5.16
C ILE A 21 -16.47 7.09 -4.50
N ILE A 22 -16.01 8.20 -3.94
CA ILE A 22 -14.78 8.29 -3.14
C ILE A 22 -15.13 8.83 -1.76
N ALA A 23 -14.72 8.11 -0.71
CA ALA A 23 -15.03 8.47 0.69
C ALA A 23 -16.53 8.74 0.96
N GLY A 24 -17.42 8.04 0.24
CA GLY A 24 -18.88 8.23 0.34
C GLY A 24 -19.44 9.44 -0.41
N ILE A 25 -18.62 10.16 -1.18
CA ILE A 25 -19.01 11.30 -2.01
C ILE A 25 -19.21 10.82 -3.45
N ASP A 26 -20.37 11.10 -4.02
CA ASP A 26 -20.64 10.91 -5.46
C ASP A 26 -19.94 12.01 -6.26
N LEU A 27 -18.86 11.66 -6.94
CA LEU A 27 -18.07 12.62 -7.72
C LEU A 27 -18.77 13.06 -9.01
N ALA A 28 -19.74 12.28 -9.50
CA ALA A 28 -20.52 12.62 -10.70
C ALA A 28 -21.54 13.74 -10.42
N ALA A 29 -21.89 13.96 -9.14
CA ALA A 29 -22.78 15.03 -8.71
C ALA A 29 -22.11 16.42 -8.67
N HIS A 30 -20.79 16.50 -8.89
CA HIS A 30 -20.01 17.74 -8.79
C HIS A 30 -19.42 18.18 -10.16
N PRO A 31 -19.15 19.49 -10.36
CA PRO A 31 -18.45 19.97 -11.55
C PRO A 31 -17.07 19.30 -11.72
N PRO A 32 -16.62 19.02 -12.96
CA PRO A 32 -15.38 18.28 -13.21
C PRO A 32 -14.14 18.80 -12.47
N ASP A 33 -13.98 20.11 -12.37
CA ASP A 33 -12.85 20.73 -11.66
C ASP A 33 -12.89 20.45 -10.16
N VAL A 34 -14.08 20.47 -9.55
CA VAL A 34 -14.28 20.15 -8.13
C VAL A 34 -14.02 18.67 -7.89
N SER A 35 -14.56 17.79 -8.73
CA SER A 35 -14.35 16.34 -8.63
C SER A 35 -12.88 15.97 -8.75
N SER A 36 -12.12 16.65 -9.61
CA SER A 36 -10.65 16.47 -9.72
C SER A 36 -9.93 16.88 -8.42
N ILE A 37 -10.29 18.02 -7.84
CA ILE A 37 -9.69 18.49 -6.57
C ILE A 37 -10.00 17.50 -5.43
N LEU A 38 -11.24 17.02 -5.33
CA LEU A 38 -11.64 16.03 -4.32
C LEU A 38 -10.89 14.71 -4.48
N LEU A 39 -10.72 14.25 -5.72
CA LEU A 39 -9.92 13.06 -6.03
C LEU A 39 -8.46 13.25 -5.60
N ASP A 40 -7.83 14.38 -5.92
CA ASP A 40 -6.44 14.68 -5.54
C ASP A 40 -6.26 14.74 -4.02
N LEU A 41 -7.23 15.34 -3.31
CA LEU A 41 -7.23 15.38 -1.84
C LEU A 41 -7.36 13.98 -1.24
N SER A 42 -8.31 13.17 -1.73
CA SER A 42 -8.47 11.77 -1.29
C SER A 42 -7.21 10.96 -1.54
N GLN A 43 -6.64 11.06 -2.74
CA GLN A 43 -5.42 10.33 -3.08
C GLN A 43 -4.25 10.73 -2.17
N ARG A 44 -4.13 12.03 -1.84
CA ARG A 44 -3.10 12.53 -0.92
C ARG A 44 -3.31 11.98 0.49
N GLU A 45 -4.55 11.96 0.98
CA GLU A 45 -4.89 11.41 2.29
C GLU A 45 -4.62 9.90 2.35
N THR A 46 -5.07 9.14 1.36
CA THR A 46 -4.80 7.71 1.19
C THR A 46 -3.30 7.41 1.14
N ASN A 47 -2.50 8.26 0.50
CA ASN A 47 -1.04 8.14 0.48
C ASN A 47 -0.41 8.39 1.87
N ASN A 48 -0.95 9.33 2.66
CA ASN A 48 -0.49 9.56 4.03
C ASN A 48 -0.80 8.35 4.91
N PHE A 49 -2.02 7.81 4.85
CA PHE A 49 -2.38 6.58 5.55
C PHE A 49 -1.47 5.41 5.15
N SER A 50 -1.16 5.27 3.86
CA SER A 50 -0.24 4.24 3.36
C SER A 50 1.17 4.39 3.97
N ALA A 51 1.66 5.63 4.09
CA ALA A 51 2.94 5.92 4.74
C ALA A 51 2.92 5.57 6.24
N ASP A 52 1.80 5.82 6.93
CA ASP A 52 1.62 5.47 8.34
C ASP A 52 1.59 3.95 8.56
N VAL A 53 0.85 3.20 7.72
CA VAL A 53 0.87 1.73 7.73
C VAL A 53 2.30 1.22 7.55
N ALA A 54 3.05 1.77 6.58
CA ALA A 54 4.44 1.38 6.33
C ALA A 54 5.35 1.68 7.55
N ASN A 55 5.17 2.82 8.21
CA ASN A 55 5.93 3.19 9.41
C ASN A 55 5.64 2.25 10.58
N VAL A 56 4.36 1.94 10.84
CA VAL A 56 3.95 0.99 11.89
C VAL A 56 4.53 -0.40 11.62
N LEU A 57 4.51 -0.85 10.35
CA LEU A 57 5.11 -2.13 9.96
C LEU A 57 6.61 -2.16 10.25
N VAL A 58 7.35 -1.13 9.84
CA VAL A 58 8.80 -1.04 10.08
C VAL A 58 9.13 -1.06 11.57
N GLN A 59 8.39 -0.32 12.39
CA GLN A 59 8.58 -0.31 13.84
C GLN A 59 8.29 -1.68 14.46
N THR A 60 7.22 -2.33 14.03
CA THR A 60 6.82 -3.66 14.52
C THR A 60 7.85 -4.71 14.13
N TRP A 61 8.33 -4.72 12.88
CA TRP A 61 9.39 -5.63 12.44
C TRP A 61 10.70 -5.44 13.21
N LYS A 62 11.09 -4.20 13.52
CA LYS A 62 12.25 -3.93 14.40
C LYS A 62 12.05 -4.55 15.78
N ALA A 63 10.88 -4.37 16.39
CA ALA A 63 10.57 -4.92 17.70
C ALA A 63 10.59 -6.46 17.73
N HIS A 64 10.22 -7.11 16.62
CA HIS A 64 10.30 -8.56 16.44
C HIS A 64 11.71 -9.07 16.03
N GLY A 65 12.72 -8.19 15.95
CA GLY A 65 14.08 -8.56 15.56
C GLY A 65 14.23 -9.01 14.11
N LEU A 66 13.27 -8.65 13.25
CA LEU A 66 13.35 -8.95 11.81
C LEU A 66 14.35 -8.03 11.13
N LYS A 67 15.14 -8.61 10.21
CA LYS A 67 16.11 -7.87 9.42
C LYS A 67 15.40 -6.91 8.47
N LEU A 68 15.82 -5.65 8.48
CA LEU A 68 15.33 -4.60 7.60
C LEU A 68 16.45 -4.08 6.69
N LEU A 69 16.05 -3.55 5.53
CA LEU A 69 16.96 -2.77 4.70
C LEU A 69 17.32 -1.45 5.38
N ARG A 70 18.48 -0.88 5.02
CA ARG A 70 18.94 0.43 5.54
C ARG A 70 17.93 1.55 5.30
N LYS A 71 17.21 1.50 4.17
CA LYS A 71 16.07 2.36 3.84
C LYS A 71 14.84 1.46 3.66
N PRO A 72 14.08 1.18 4.74
CA PRO A 72 13.00 0.20 4.72
C PRO A 72 11.68 0.76 4.16
N HIS A 73 11.47 2.07 4.23
CA HIS A 73 10.35 2.75 3.58
C HIS A 73 10.84 3.39 2.28
N ARG A 74 10.17 3.06 1.17
CA ARG A 74 10.46 3.54 -0.18
C ARG A 74 9.15 3.81 -0.92
N GLN A 75 9.21 4.70 -1.91
CA GLN A 75 8.09 5.03 -2.76
C GLN A 75 8.44 4.74 -4.22
N ALA A 76 7.46 4.24 -4.97
CA ALA A 76 7.54 3.96 -6.40
C ALA A 76 6.12 3.92 -6.99
N GLY A 77 5.99 4.20 -8.30
CA GLY A 77 4.70 4.30 -8.99
C GLY A 77 4.06 2.95 -9.36
N PHE A 78 4.03 1.98 -8.45
CA PHE A 78 3.42 0.66 -8.70
C PHE A 78 1.91 0.79 -8.91
N ALA A 79 1.39 0.28 -10.03
CA ALA A 79 -0.04 0.34 -10.36
C ALA A 79 -0.94 -0.26 -9.27
N VAL A 80 -0.50 -1.35 -8.65
CA VAL A 80 -1.21 -2.03 -7.54
C VAL A 80 -1.35 -1.20 -6.26
N LEU A 81 -0.66 -0.06 -6.17
CA LEU A 81 -0.72 0.84 -5.01
C LEU A 81 -1.45 2.16 -5.31
N LYS A 82 -2.14 2.27 -6.46
CA LYS A 82 -2.75 3.53 -6.94
C LYS A 82 -4.24 3.68 -6.63
N ALA A 83 -4.81 2.89 -5.71
CA ALA A 83 -6.19 3.10 -5.29
C ALA A 83 -6.31 4.48 -4.59
N PRO A 84 -7.32 5.30 -4.93
CA PRO A 84 -7.46 6.65 -4.37
C PRO A 84 -8.09 6.72 -2.98
N ASP A 85 -8.74 5.65 -2.56
CA ASP A 85 -9.55 5.55 -1.35
C ASP A 85 -9.12 4.38 -0.42
N VAL A 86 -8.20 3.53 -0.87
CA VAL A 86 -7.69 2.39 -0.11
C VAL A 86 -6.19 2.51 0.15
N PRO A 87 -5.76 2.71 1.42
CA PRO A 87 -4.35 2.74 1.77
C PRO A 87 -3.66 1.42 1.41
N SER A 88 -2.56 1.50 0.66
CA SER A 88 -1.92 0.34 0.04
C SER A 88 -0.41 0.37 0.23
N ILE A 89 0.18 -0.76 0.65
CA ILE A 89 1.63 -0.93 0.77
C ILE A 89 2.09 -2.22 0.09
N LEU A 90 3.32 -2.21 -0.44
CA LEU A 90 4.00 -3.41 -0.93
C LEU A 90 5.10 -3.80 0.06
N VAL A 91 5.09 -5.06 0.49
CA VAL A 91 6.06 -5.58 1.45
C VAL A 91 6.97 -6.60 0.78
N GLU A 92 8.26 -6.31 0.76
CA GLU A 92 9.29 -7.25 0.29
C GLU A 92 9.75 -8.13 1.47
N LEU A 93 9.48 -9.44 1.40
CA LEU A 93 9.79 -10.38 2.49
C LEU A 93 11.24 -10.88 2.47
N GLY A 94 11.94 -10.71 1.35
CA GLY A 94 13.33 -11.12 1.13
C GLY A 94 13.64 -11.29 -0.36
N PHE A 95 14.91 -11.54 -0.66
CA PHE A 95 15.45 -11.66 -2.01
C PHE A 95 15.58 -13.11 -2.43
N LEU A 96 14.86 -13.52 -3.48
CA LEU A 96 14.98 -14.87 -4.04
C LEU A 96 16.34 -15.12 -4.72
N SER A 97 17.10 -14.08 -5.01
CA SER A 97 18.49 -14.18 -5.47
C SER A 97 19.46 -14.60 -4.36
N ASN A 98 19.03 -14.59 -3.09
CA ASN A 98 19.82 -15.04 -1.95
C ASN A 98 19.36 -16.43 -1.48
N ALA A 99 20.20 -17.45 -1.68
CA ALA A 99 19.88 -18.83 -1.33
C ALA A 99 19.53 -19.03 0.16
N SER A 100 20.12 -18.26 1.07
CA SER A 100 19.80 -18.31 2.50
C SER A 100 18.39 -17.77 2.77
N GLU A 101 18.00 -16.69 2.11
CA GLU A 101 16.66 -16.10 2.24
C GLU A 101 15.59 -16.99 1.58
N VAL A 102 15.87 -17.60 0.43
CA VAL A 102 15.00 -18.63 -0.17
C VAL A 102 14.77 -19.79 0.79
N LYS A 103 15.83 -20.31 1.43
CA LYS A 103 15.72 -21.40 2.41
C LYS A 103 14.88 -20.99 3.63
N LYS A 104 14.99 -19.74 4.08
CA LYS A 104 14.16 -19.20 5.16
C LYS A 104 12.69 -19.07 4.73
N LEU A 105 12.43 -18.45 3.58
CA LEU A 105 11.09 -18.19 3.06
C LEU A 105 10.36 -19.46 2.59
N SER A 106 11.08 -20.52 2.22
CA SER A 106 10.46 -21.80 1.84
C SER A 106 9.96 -22.62 3.04
N ARG A 107 10.49 -22.37 4.25
CA ARG A 107 10.10 -23.09 5.47
C ARG A 107 8.93 -22.39 6.18
N ARG A 108 7.97 -23.18 6.67
CA ARG A 108 6.82 -22.66 7.45
C ARG A 108 7.26 -21.88 8.68
N SER A 109 8.24 -22.40 9.44
CA SER A 109 8.78 -21.71 10.62
C SER A 109 9.48 -20.40 10.27
N GLY A 110 10.13 -20.32 9.10
CA GLY A 110 10.76 -19.08 8.64
C GLY A 110 9.76 -18.01 8.25
N ARG A 111 8.61 -18.41 7.67
CA ARG A 111 7.50 -17.49 7.36
C ARG A 111 6.68 -17.10 8.59
N ALA A 112 6.51 -17.99 9.56
CA ALA A 112 5.68 -17.75 10.75
C ALA A 112 6.02 -16.44 11.46
N ALA A 113 7.29 -16.22 11.79
CA ALA A 113 7.73 -14.99 12.45
C ALA A 113 7.46 -13.70 11.64
N ILE A 114 7.51 -13.78 10.31
CA ILE A 114 7.21 -12.65 9.41
C ILE A 114 5.70 -12.36 9.42
N LEU A 115 4.89 -13.41 9.30
CA LEU A 115 3.43 -13.31 9.28
C LEU A 115 2.89 -12.81 10.62
N ASP A 116 3.45 -13.27 11.74
CA ASP A 116 3.07 -12.80 13.08
C ASP A 116 3.37 -11.30 13.24
N ALA A 117 4.55 -10.85 12.79
CA ALA A 117 4.91 -9.44 12.85
C ALA A 117 4.06 -8.57 11.89
N LEU A 118 3.68 -9.11 10.73
CA LEU A 118 2.78 -8.44 9.79
C LEU A 118 1.36 -8.29 10.38
N ALA A 119 0.80 -9.38 10.92
CA ALA A 119 -0.51 -9.34 11.58
C ALA A 119 -0.52 -8.35 12.75
N ASN A 120 0.52 -8.37 13.59
CA ASN A 120 0.65 -7.42 14.69
C ASN A 120 0.74 -5.96 14.22
N ALA A 121 1.41 -5.70 13.10
CA ALA A 121 1.50 -4.36 12.54
C ALA A 121 0.13 -3.85 12.05
N VAL A 122 -0.65 -4.72 11.38
CA VAL A 122 -2.02 -4.39 10.96
C VAL A 122 -2.89 -4.07 12.17
N ASP A 123 -2.86 -4.90 13.22
CA ASP A 123 -3.61 -4.66 14.45
C ASP A 123 -3.21 -3.35 15.13
N ARG A 124 -1.90 -3.05 15.18
CA ARG A 124 -1.37 -1.81 15.76
C ARG A 124 -1.84 -0.58 14.99
N TYR A 125 -1.81 -0.64 13.65
CA TYR A 125 -2.28 0.45 12.82
C TYR A 125 -3.74 0.77 13.10
N PHE A 126 -4.63 -0.23 13.06
CA PHE A 126 -6.06 0.01 13.29
C PHE A 126 -6.36 0.46 14.73
N LYS A 127 -5.62 -0.03 15.74
CA LYS A 127 -5.74 0.48 17.11
C LYS A 127 -5.34 1.95 17.22
N ALA A 128 -4.29 2.37 16.52
CA ALA A 128 -3.85 3.76 16.52
C ALA A 128 -4.86 4.68 15.81
N VAL A 129 -5.41 4.23 14.68
CA VAL A 129 -6.46 4.97 13.95
C VAL A 129 -7.72 5.14 14.81
N VAL A 130 -8.18 4.08 15.47
CA VAL A 130 -9.37 4.14 16.35
C VAL A 130 -9.13 5.02 17.58
N ALA A 131 -7.90 5.09 18.10
CA ALA A 131 -7.58 5.92 19.26
C ALA A 131 -7.39 7.41 18.94
N GLY A 132 -7.20 7.76 17.66
CA GLY A 132 -7.04 9.14 17.19
C GLY A 132 -8.27 9.74 16.52
N GLY A 133 -9.33 8.94 16.32
CA GLY A 133 -10.63 9.36 15.77
C GLY A 133 -11.67 9.66 16.83
#